data_AF-A0A2N7XTC9-F1
#
_entry.id   AF-A0A2N7XTC9-F1
#
_cell.length_a   1.000
_cell.length_b   1.000
_cell.length_c   1.000
_cell.angle_alpha   90.00
_cell.angle_beta   90.00
_cell.angle_gamma   90.00
#
_symmetry.space_group_name_H-M   'P 1'
#
loop_
_entity.id
_entity.type
_entity.pdbx_description
1 polymer ?
#
loop_
_entity_poly.entity_id
_entity_poly.type
_entity_poly.pdbx_seq_one_letter_code
_entity_poly.pdbx_strand_id
1 'polypeptide(L)'
;LKDLVREVLNVDLSKQQQSSDWGSDSLTEPQLAYAASDVLHLHALRERLDAMLVREGRAQLAKACFDFLPTRALLDLQGWEEEDIFAHS
;
A
#
# COMPACT_ATOMS: atom_id res chain seq x y z
N LEU A 1 -3.50 4.34 -3.31
CA LEU A 1 -2.88 5.28 -2.34
C LEU A 1 -3.40 6.71 -2.44
N LYS A 2 -3.23 7.43 -3.58
CA LYS A 2 -3.69 8.83 -3.76
C LYS A 2 -5.09 9.12 -3.21
N ASP A 3 -6.07 8.32 -3.62
CA ASP A 3 -7.48 8.60 -3.27
C ASP A 3 -7.71 8.41 -1.76
N LEU A 4 -7.12 7.37 -1.18
CA LEU A 4 -7.15 7.11 0.26
C LEU A 4 -6.48 8.23 1.08
N VAL A 5 -5.31 8.73 0.64
CA VAL A 5 -4.63 9.86 1.29
C VAL A 5 -5.44 11.15 1.16
N ARG A 6 -6.08 11.38 0.02
CA ARG A 6 -6.98 12.53 -0.17
C ARG A 6 -8.20 12.44 0.76
N GLU A 7 -8.86 11.30 0.83
CA GLU A 7 -10.07 11.14 1.64
C GLU A 7 -9.78 11.21 3.14
N VAL A 8 -8.69 10.61 3.60
CA VAL A 8 -8.39 10.47 5.03
C VAL A 8 -7.58 11.66 5.57
N LEU A 9 -6.67 12.21 4.78
CA LEU A 9 -5.73 13.26 5.20
C LEU A 9 -5.94 14.60 4.48
N ASN A 10 -6.82 14.67 3.47
CA ASN A 10 -7.02 15.86 2.63
C ASN A 10 -5.72 16.35 1.96
N VAL A 11 -4.87 15.40 1.56
CA VAL A 11 -3.59 15.66 0.87
C VAL A 11 -3.65 15.11 -0.57
N ASP A 12 -3.20 15.92 -1.53
CA ASP A 12 -3.12 15.53 -2.93
C ASP A 12 -1.78 14.91 -3.29
N LEU A 13 -1.79 13.67 -3.77
CA LEU A 13 -0.61 13.00 -4.31
C LEU A 13 -0.61 13.04 -5.85
N SER A 14 0.55 13.30 -6.44
CA SER A 14 0.77 13.16 -7.89
C SER A 14 1.03 11.70 -8.24
N LYS A 15 0.46 11.23 -9.36
CA LYS A 15 0.76 9.90 -9.95
C LYS A 15 1.61 9.99 -11.22
N GLN A 16 2.10 11.18 -11.57
CA GLN A 16 2.71 11.43 -12.89
C GLN A 16 3.95 10.57 -13.19
N GLN A 17 4.70 10.17 -12.16
CA GLN A 17 5.94 9.39 -12.32
C GLN A 17 5.77 7.89 -12.05
N GLN A 18 4.54 7.42 -11.77
CA GLN A 18 4.29 6.00 -11.44
C GLN A 18 4.72 5.05 -12.57
N SER A 19 4.52 5.45 -13.83
CA SER A 19 4.88 4.68 -15.02
C SER A 19 6.09 5.24 -15.77
N SER A 20 6.99 5.95 -15.07
CA SER A 20 8.26 6.44 -15.63
C SER A 20 9.32 5.33 -15.68
N ASP A 21 10.46 5.58 -16.34
CA ASP A 21 11.57 4.63 -16.37
C ASP A 21 12.33 4.62 -15.03
N TRP A 22 11.94 3.69 -14.16
CA TRP A 22 12.59 3.44 -12.86
C TRP A 22 13.85 2.56 -12.95
N GLY A 23 14.14 2.00 -14.13
CA GLY A 23 15.31 1.17 -14.37
C GLY A 23 16.54 1.96 -14.84
N SER A 24 16.40 3.28 -15.05
CA SER A 24 17.49 4.16 -15.48
C SER A 24 18.61 4.25 -14.44
N ASP A 25 19.86 4.38 -14.91
CA ASP A 25 21.05 4.57 -14.06
C ASP A 25 20.97 5.79 -13.15
N SER A 26 20.19 6.81 -13.55
CA SER A 26 19.98 8.04 -12.76
C SER A 26 18.52 8.43 -12.71
N LEU A 27 18.00 8.67 -11.51
CA LEU A 27 16.64 9.17 -11.30
C LEU A 27 16.56 10.68 -11.52
N THR A 28 15.47 11.10 -12.16
CA THR A 28 15.16 12.52 -12.35
C THR A 28 14.62 13.16 -11.07
N GLU A 29 14.71 14.49 -10.93
CA GLU A 29 14.13 15.21 -9.79
C GLU A 29 12.61 14.92 -9.60
N PRO A 30 11.78 14.88 -10.67
CA PRO A 30 10.38 14.48 -10.53
C PRO A 30 10.20 13.06 -9.97
N GLN A 31 11.03 12.10 -10.36
CA GLN A 31 10.98 10.73 -9.83
C GLN A 31 11.34 10.70 -8.34
N LEU A 32 12.40 11.42 -7.94
CA LEU A 32 12.78 11.55 -6.53
C LEU A 32 11.66 12.17 -5.69
N ALA A 33 11.05 13.26 -6.18
CA ALA A 33 9.93 13.90 -5.51
C ALA A 33 8.71 12.98 -5.39
N TYR A 34 8.39 12.22 -6.44
CA TYR A 34 7.32 11.24 -6.42
C TYR A 34 7.58 10.14 -5.38
N ALA A 35 8.77 9.53 -5.40
CA ALA A 35 9.15 8.45 -4.49
C ALA A 35 9.09 8.91 -3.02
N ALA A 36 9.55 10.12 -2.73
CA ALA A 36 9.44 10.70 -1.39
C ALA A 36 7.98 10.89 -0.96
N SER A 37 7.13 11.42 -1.85
CA SER A 37 5.71 11.68 -1.52
C SER A 37 4.90 10.40 -1.30
N ASP A 38 5.27 9.31 -1.97
CA ASP A 38 4.55 8.02 -1.89
C ASP A 38 4.69 7.37 -0.50
N VAL A 39 5.75 7.69 0.25
CA VAL A 39 5.99 7.17 1.60
C VAL A 39 5.76 8.19 2.72
N LEU A 40 5.81 9.49 2.41
CA LEU A 40 5.78 10.59 3.39
C LEU A 40 4.55 10.54 4.31
N HIS A 41 3.39 10.16 3.76
CA HIS A 41 2.10 10.24 4.47
C HIS A 41 1.63 8.90 5.07
N LEU A 42 2.39 7.81 4.90
CA LEU A 42 1.95 6.47 5.30
C LEU A 42 1.72 6.32 6.80
N HIS A 43 2.55 6.97 7.64
CA HIS A 43 2.39 6.89 9.10
C HIS A 43 1.12 7.60 9.58
N ALA A 44 0.90 8.84 9.10
CA ALA A 44 -0.32 9.59 9.43
C ALA A 44 -1.57 8.88 8.91
N LEU A 45 -1.48 8.26 7.72
CA LEU A 45 -2.58 7.47 7.17
C LEU A 45 -2.86 6.24 8.03
N ARG A 46 -1.83 5.49 8.44
CA ARG A 46 -1.95 4.31 9.30
C ARG A 46 -2.67 4.66 10.60
N GLU A 47 -2.25 5.73 11.30
CA GLU A 47 -2.87 6.14 12.57
C GLU A 47 -4.38 6.39 12.44
N ARG A 48 -4.81 7.02 11.34
CA ARG A 48 -6.23 7.27 11.08
C ARG A 48 -7.00 5.99 10.80
N LEU A 49 -6.42 5.09 9.99
CA LEU A 49 -7.02 3.81 9.65
C LEU A 49 -7.11 2.88 10.86
N ASP A 50 -6.09 2.85 11.71
CA ASP A 50 -6.08 2.06 12.95
C ASP A 50 -7.22 2.51 13.89
N ALA A 51 -7.40 3.82 14.05
CA ALA A 51 -8.52 4.36 14.84
C ALA A 51 -9.88 3.97 14.25
N MET A 52 -10.03 3.97 12.92
CA MET A 52 -11.24 3.49 12.25
C MET A 52 -11.45 2.00 12.48
N LEU A 53 -10.42 1.17 12.35
CA LEU A 53 -10.50 -0.28 12.59
C LEU A 53 -10.93 -0.60 14.02
N VAL A 54 -10.42 0.12 15.01
CA VAL A 54 -10.85 -0.02 16.41
C VAL A 54 -12.32 0.37 16.57
N ARG A 55 -12.73 1.52 16.02
CA ARG A 55 -14.12 2.00 16.09
C ARG A 55 -15.11 1.00 15.48
N GLU A 56 -14.75 0.39 14.34
CA GLU A 56 -15.59 -0.58 13.64
C GLU A 56 -15.46 -2.02 14.19
N GLY A 57 -14.64 -2.25 15.24
CA GLY A 57 -14.44 -3.58 15.83
C GLY A 57 -13.66 -4.56 14.92
N ARG A 58 -12.90 -4.06 13.94
CA ARG A 58 -12.18 -4.86 12.92
C ARG A 58 -10.68 -4.99 13.16
N ALA A 59 -10.16 -4.42 14.25
CA ALA A 59 -8.72 -4.39 14.54
C ALA A 59 -8.07 -5.79 14.58
N GLN A 60 -8.74 -6.78 15.20
CA GLN A 60 -8.19 -8.15 15.27
C GLN A 60 -8.15 -8.83 13.91
N LEU A 61 -9.17 -8.63 13.08
CA LEU A 61 -9.20 -9.17 11.71
C LEU A 61 -8.09 -8.56 10.86
N ALA A 62 -7.95 -7.23 10.90
CA ALA A 62 -6.86 -6.55 10.19
C ALA A 62 -5.48 -7.05 10.61
N LYS A 63 -5.27 -7.25 11.93
CA LYS A 63 -4.03 -7.84 12.44
C LYS A 63 -3.77 -9.22 11.85
N ALA A 64 -4.77 -10.11 11.83
CA ALA A 64 -4.62 -11.44 11.25
C ALA A 64 -4.28 -11.38 9.75
N CYS A 65 -4.87 -10.45 9.00
CA CYS A 65 -4.51 -10.21 7.61
C CYS A 65 -3.05 -9.74 7.45
N PHE A 66 -2.58 -8.82 8.30
CA PHE A 66 -1.19 -8.34 8.27
C PHE A 66 -0.19 -9.44 8.65
N ASP A 67 -0.51 -10.27 9.64
CA ASP A 67 0.31 -11.41 10.04
C ASP A 67 0.43 -12.44 8.90
N PHE A 68 -0.62 -12.60 8.06
CA PHE A 68 -0.62 -13.50 6.90
C PHE A 68 0.05 -12.92 5.65
N LEU A 69 0.15 -11.59 5.53
CA LEU A 69 0.63 -10.91 4.32
C LEU A 69 2.02 -11.40 3.83
N PRO A 70 3.03 -11.66 4.69
CA PRO A 70 4.30 -12.22 4.24
C PRO A 70 4.15 -13.61 3.59
N THR A 71 3.26 -14.45 4.13
CA THR A 71 2.96 -15.78 3.56
C THR A 71 2.28 -15.64 2.20
N ARG A 72 1.31 -14.73 2.05
CA ARG A 72 0.66 -14.45 0.76
C ARG A 72 1.67 -14.04 -0.31
N ALA A 73 2.59 -13.13 0.02
CA ALA A 73 3.65 -12.71 -0.90
C ALA A 73 4.60 -13.87 -1.29
N LEU A 74 4.88 -14.80 -0.38
CA LEU A 74 5.67 -16.00 -0.69
C LEU A 74 4.90 -16.97 -1.61
N LEU A 75 3.59 -17.14 -1.40
CA LEU A 75 2.74 -17.93 -2.27
C LEU A 75 2.71 -17.36 -3.70
N ASP A 76 2.64 -16.03 -3.83
CA ASP A 76 2.72 -15.36 -5.14
C ASP A 76 4.03 -15.70 -5.86
N LEU A 77 5.18 -15.64 -5.17
CA LEU A 77 6.47 -16.04 -5.74
C LEU A 77 6.57 -17.54 -6.08
N GLN A 78 5.67 -18.36 -5.53
CA GLN A 78 5.59 -19.81 -5.77
C GLN A 78 4.57 -20.20 -6.85
N GLY A 79 3.98 -19.21 -7.55
CA GLY A 79 3.07 -19.45 -8.68
C GLY A 79 1.58 -19.46 -8.31
N TRP A 80 1.22 -18.97 -7.12
CA TRP A 80 -0.18 -18.87 -6.68
C TRP A 80 -0.74 -17.44 -6.83
N GLU A 81 -0.09 -16.54 -7.58
CA GLU A 81 -0.46 -15.12 -7.62
C GLU A 81 -1.88 -14.83 -8.14
N GLU A 82 -2.41 -15.70 -9.00
CA GLU A 82 -3.76 -15.57 -9.58
C GLU A 82 -4.83 -16.35 -8.77
N GLU A 83 -4.42 -17.17 -7.80
CA GLU A 83 -5.30 -18.05 -7.03
C GLU A 83 -5.50 -17.53 -5.59
N ASP A 84 -6.76 -17.39 -5.19
CA ASP A 84 -7.07 -17.29 -3.77
C ASP A 84 -6.88 -18.67 -3.12
N ILE A 85 -5.82 -18.79 -2.31
CA ILE A 85 -5.46 -20.00 -1.56
C ILE A 85 -6.60 -20.53 -0.66
N PHE A 86 -7.60 -19.70 -0.36
CA PHE A 86 -8.77 -20.07 0.41
C PHE A 86 -9.98 -20.47 -0.44
N ALA A 87 -9.95 -20.23 -1.75
CA ALA A 87 -11.02 -20.59 -2.68
C ALA A 87 -10.97 -22.07 -3.07
N HIS A 88 -12.10 -22.59 -3.56
CA HIS A 88 -12.21 -23.98 -4.03
C HIS A 88 -11.56 -24.22 -5.41
N SER A 89 -11.32 -23.15 -6.17
CA SER A 89 -10.72 -23.12 -7.50
C SER A 89 -10.08 -21.77 -7.74
#